data_AF-A0A2K8KNP6-F1
#
_entry.id   AF-A0A2K8KNP6-F1
#
_cell.length_a   1.000
_cell.length_b   1.000
_cell.length_c   1.000
_cell.angle_alpha   90.00
_cell.angle_beta   90.00
_cell.angle_gamma   90.00
#
_symmetry.space_group_name_H-M   'P 1'
#
loop_
_entity.id
_entity.type
_entity.pdbx_description
1 polymer ?
#
loop_
_entity_poly.entity_id
_entity_poly.type
_entity_poly.pdbx_seq_one_letter_code
_entity_poly.pdbx_strand_id
1 'polypeptide(L)'
;MRWDWLGSLGLLVYVTALVALSLRILLKRRPLGSTLAWLLLVYTLPILGIFCYLLLGEHYLGRMRAERAKRQYQFYSLWLQRILSTQRALLPPQQSLGPVMELTRSSIGMPALSCSQWALFDAADGLFESLKVDIDQAQTVIFLEFYILDDQGQVVNILAALAAASQRGVQVHLMLDSVGSHRFLRSQRCQRLIRAGVQVLEVLYANVLRMSLRRQDLRQHRKLIAIDNRIAYTGSMNLADPAFFNAHMGVGSWVDIMVKIQGDIAKLVQGTLVFDWEMETGVRLADSLANPTFAERHANLMQLLPSGPALDEEILLQVLLTAIHNARQRIVLTTPYFVPDESLLQALKSAGKRGLDVTVIVPRKNNSKLAQYAGRSFYQELLLAGVVIRRFTDGLLHTKTVIVDDHLVLIGSVNLDMRSIWLNFEATLVVDDVAFCEQVRAITDGYCRRSEQLLLSDWHQRPVYQRVAESLAQLASPLL
;
A
#
# COMPACT_ATOMS: atom_id res chain seq x y z
N MET A 1 -40.73 -19.57 -43.83
CA MET A 1 -39.95 -19.17 -42.64
C MET A 1 -38.88 -18.17 -43.08
N ARG A 2 -39.02 -16.89 -42.72
CA ARG A 2 -37.91 -15.94 -42.89
C ARG A 2 -36.86 -16.29 -41.84
N TRP A 3 -35.73 -16.81 -42.27
CA TRP A 3 -34.59 -17.05 -41.40
C TRP A 3 -34.14 -15.72 -40.82
N ASP A 4 -34.19 -15.59 -39.50
CA ASP A 4 -33.71 -14.41 -38.80
C ASP A 4 -32.18 -14.46 -38.73
N TRP A 5 -31.56 -14.12 -39.85
CA TRP A 5 -30.11 -14.12 -40.02
C TRP A 5 -29.42 -13.15 -39.04
N LEU A 6 -30.12 -12.10 -38.60
CA LEU A 6 -29.64 -11.17 -37.57
C LEU A 6 -29.58 -11.87 -36.20
N GLY A 7 -30.61 -12.62 -35.82
CA GLY A 7 -30.62 -13.44 -34.62
C GLY A 7 -29.50 -14.49 -34.60
N SER A 8 -29.32 -15.21 -35.72
CA SER A 8 -28.26 -16.21 -35.85
C SER A 8 -26.86 -15.59 -35.79
N LEU A 9 -26.66 -14.43 -36.42
CA LEU A 9 -25.38 -13.70 -36.35
C LEU A 9 -25.10 -13.20 -34.94
N GLY A 10 -26.11 -12.64 -34.25
CA GLY A 10 -25.99 -12.19 -32.86
C GLY A 10 -25.62 -13.32 -31.91
N LEU A 11 -26.27 -14.49 -32.06
CA LEU A 11 -25.95 -15.69 -31.27
C LEU A 11 -24.52 -16.18 -31.53
N LEU A 12 -24.09 -16.22 -32.79
CA LEU A 12 -22.73 -16.61 -33.15
C LEU A 12 -21.70 -15.69 -32.49
N VAL A 13 -21.88 -14.36 -32.60
CA VAL A 13 -21.00 -13.37 -31.97
C VAL A 13 -20.96 -13.56 -30.45
N TYR A 14 -22.12 -13.76 -29.82
CA TYR A 14 -22.19 -14.00 -28.38
C TYR A 14 -21.44 -15.26 -27.95
N VAL A 15 -21.67 -16.40 -28.64
CA VAL A 15 -20.99 -17.67 -28.33
C VAL A 15 -19.49 -17.57 -28.55
N THR A 16 -19.05 -16.94 -29.65
CA THR A 16 -17.62 -16.72 -29.92
C THR A 16 -17.00 -15.84 -28.84
N ALA A 17 -17.66 -14.75 -28.44
CA ALA A 17 -17.19 -13.89 -27.36
C ALA A 17 -17.11 -14.64 -26.01
N LEU A 18 -18.12 -15.45 -25.71
CA LEU A 18 -18.17 -16.28 -24.50
C LEU A 18 -17.01 -17.28 -24.45
N VAL A 19 -16.80 -18.04 -25.53
CA VAL A 19 -15.70 -19.03 -25.63
C VAL A 19 -14.33 -18.34 -25.55
N ALA A 20 -14.15 -17.25 -26.29
CA ALA A 20 -12.91 -16.47 -26.25
C ALA A 20 -12.63 -15.93 -24.84
N LEU A 21 -13.66 -15.45 -24.14
CA LEU A 21 -13.52 -14.93 -22.78
C LEU A 21 -13.21 -16.05 -21.78
N SER A 22 -13.88 -17.19 -21.85
CA SER A 22 -13.61 -18.34 -20.99
C SER A 22 -12.18 -18.86 -21.18
N LEU A 23 -11.73 -19.00 -22.44
CA LEU A 23 -10.34 -19.35 -22.74
C LEU A 23 -9.37 -18.31 -22.17
N ARG A 24 -9.69 -17.02 -22.31
CA ARG A 24 -8.86 -15.93 -21.77
C ARG A 24 -8.77 -15.96 -20.23
N ILE A 25 -9.89 -16.24 -19.55
CA ILE A 25 -9.95 -16.41 -18.09
C ILE A 25 -9.07 -17.59 -17.65
N LEU A 26 -9.16 -18.73 -18.35
CA LEU A 26 -8.37 -19.93 -18.05
C LEU A 26 -6.88 -19.71 -18.31
N LEU A 27 -6.51 -19.05 -19.41
CA LEU A 27 -5.13 -18.78 -19.79
C LEU A 27 -4.42 -17.78 -18.86
N LYS A 28 -5.17 -16.95 -18.14
CA LYS A 28 -4.63 -15.97 -17.18
C LYS A 28 -4.06 -16.57 -15.88
N ARG A 29 -4.20 -17.89 -15.66
CA ARG A 29 -3.62 -18.64 -14.52
C ARG A 29 -3.83 -17.99 -13.14
N ARG A 30 -5.07 -17.62 -12.83
CA ARG A 30 -5.44 -17.08 -11.52
C ARG A 30 -5.67 -18.15 -10.46
N PRO A 31 -5.72 -17.79 -9.16
CA PRO A 31 -6.23 -18.67 -8.14
C PRO A 31 -7.55 -19.30 -8.58
N LEU A 32 -7.68 -20.62 -8.42
CA LEU A 32 -8.79 -21.42 -8.93
C LEU A 32 -10.16 -20.82 -8.55
N GLY A 33 -10.30 -20.36 -7.30
CA GLY A 33 -11.53 -19.72 -6.83
C GLY A 33 -11.92 -18.46 -7.63
N SER A 34 -10.95 -17.59 -7.95
CA SER A 34 -11.19 -16.39 -8.78
C SER A 34 -11.56 -16.76 -10.22
N THR A 35 -10.84 -17.72 -10.80
CA THR A 35 -11.12 -18.26 -12.14
C THR A 35 -12.54 -18.80 -12.24
N LEU A 36 -12.93 -19.65 -11.28
CA LEU A 36 -14.28 -20.24 -11.22
C LEU A 36 -15.36 -19.19 -10.98
N ALA A 37 -15.13 -18.22 -10.10
CA ALA A 37 -16.09 -17.13 -9.86
C ALA A 37 -16.35 -16.29 -11.11
N TRP A 38 -15.30 -15.96 -11.88
CA TRP A 38 -15.44 -15.23 -13.14
C TRP A 38 -16.15 -16.04 -14.21
N LEU A 39 -15.80 -17.33 -14.36
CA LEU A 39 -16.51 -18.22 -15.28
C LEU A 39 -17.99 -18.33 -14.91
N LEU A 40 -18.30 -18.56 -13.62
CA LEU A 40 -19.66 -18.64 -13.13
C LEU A 40 -20.43 -17.36 -13.45
N LEU A 41 -19.90 -16.19 -13.10
CA LEU A 41 -20.53 -14.90 -13.39
C LEU A 41 -20.85 -14.73 -14.88
N VAL A 42 -19.88 -15.04 -15.74
CA VAL A 42 -20.00 -14.94 -17.20
C VAL A 42 -21.05 -15.91 -17.75
N TYR A 43 -21.17 -17.12 -17.19
CA TYR A 43 -22.18 -18.10 -17.60
C TYR A 43 -23.58 -17.83 -17.03
N THR A 44 -23.69 -17.34 -15.79
CA THR A 44 -24.98 -17.10 -15.12
C THR A 44 -25.64 -15.79 -15.53
N LEU A 45 -24.85 -14.78 -15.87
CA LEU A 45 -25.33 -13.45 -16.25
C LEU A 45 -24.85 -13.15 -17.68
N PRO A 46 -25.55 -13.63 -18.73
CA PRO A 46 -25.22 -13.34 -20.12
C PRO A 46 -25.08 -11.84 -20.36
N ILE A 47 -24.07 -11.44 -21.13
CA ILE A 47 -23.73 -10.03 -21.46
C ILE A 47 -23.23 -9.24 -20.24
N LEU A 48 -23.97 -9.22 -19.12
CA LEU A 48 -23.60 -8.50 -17.91
C LEU A 48 -22.32 -9.07 -17.29
N GLY A 49 -22.17 -10.39 -17.19
CA GLY A 49 -20.97 -11.04 -16.68
C GLY A 49 -19.75 -10.80 -17.58
N ILE A 50 -19.94 -10.80 -18.90
CA ILE A 50 -18.90 -10.40 -19.87
C ILE A 50 -18.48 -8.95 -19.62
N PHE A 51 -19.44 -8.04 -19.47
CA PHE A 51 -19.18 -6.63 -19.18
C PHE A 51 -18.45 -6.45 -17.85
N CYS A 52 -18.90 -7.12 -16.77
CA CYS A 52 -18.24 -7.12 -15.47
C CYS A 52 -16.81 -7.65 -15.53
N TYR A 53 -16.55 -8.74 -16.28
CA TYR A 53 -15.19 -9.27 -16.44
C TYR A 53 -14.30 -8.30 -17.24
N LEU A 54 -14.82 -7.68 -18.30
CA LEU A 54 -14.03 -6.69 -19.04
C LEU A 54 -13.70 -5.45 -18.19
N LEU A 55 -14.58 -5.09 -17.25
CA LEU A 55 -14.37 -3.97 -16.32
C LEU A 55 -13.41 -4.28 -15.16
N LEU A 56 -13.60 -5.41 -14.48
CA LEU A 56 -12.98 -5.72 -13.19
C LEU A 56 -12.12 -6.98 -13.24
N GLY A 57 -12.18 -7.72 -14.34
CA GLY A 57 -11.64 -9.06 -14.48
C GLY A 57 -10.23 -9.12 -15.06
N GLU A 58 -9.53 -8.05 -15.45
CA GLU A 58 -8.07 -8.12 -15.83
C GLU A 58 -7.09 -7.09 -15.24
N HIS A 59 -6.12 -7.51 -14.40
CA HIS A 59 -5.14 -6.62 -13.72
C HIS A 59 -4.24 -5.94 -14.75
N TYR A 60 -4.57 -4.71 -15.17
CA TYR A 60 -3.85 -4.08 -16.27
C TYR A 60 -3.62 -2.59 -15.98
N LEU A 61 -2.35 -2.18 -15.91
CA LEU A 61 -1.90 -0.79 -15.82
C LEU A 61 -2.40 0.10 -16.99
N GLY A 62 -2.88 -0.52 -18.08
CA GLY A 62 -3.07 0.13 -19.38
C GLY A 62 -1.80 0.06 -20.23
N ARG A 63 -1.94 -0.16 -21.55
CA ARG A 63 -0.82 -0.44 -22.48
C ARG A 63 0.29 0.60 -22.37
N MET A 64 -0.09 1.87 -22.37
CA MET A 64 0.84 3.00 -22.31
C MET A 64 1.65 3.04 -21.00
N ARG A 65 1.02 2.81 -19.84
CA ARG A 65 1.73 2.78 -18.56
C ARG A 65 2.64 1.57 -18.46
N ALA A 66 2.17 0.39 -18.89
CA ALA A 66 2.98 -0.83 -18.90
C ALA A 66 4.22 -0.68 -19.80
N GLU A 67 4.07 -0.08 -20.99
CA GLU A 67 5.19 0.20 -21.89
C GLU A 67 6.18 1.22 -21.30
N ARG A 68 5.67 2.28 -20.66
CA ARG A 68 6.52 3.28 -19.98
C ARG A 68 7.27 2.65 -18.81
N ALA A 69 6.57 1.95 -17.93
CA ALA A 69 7.15 1.22 -16.81
C ALA A 69 8.26 0.27 -17.27
N LYS A 70 8.02 -0.51 -18.34
CA LYS A 70 9.04 -1.41 -18.91
C LYS A 70 10.28 -0.66 -19.41
N ARG A 71 10.10 0.49 -20.06
CA ARG A 71 11.22 1.33 -20.53
C ARG A 71 11.98 1.96 -19.37
N GLN A 72 11.27 2.43 -18.34
CA GLN A 72 11.88 3.02 -17.14
C GLN A 72 12.59 1.99 -16.28
N TYR A 73 12.05 0.77 -16.20
CA TYR A 73 12.64 -0.31 -15.41
C TYR A 73 14.09 -0.61 -15.83
N GLN A 74 14.43 -0.49 -17.12
CA GLN A 74 15.81 -0.66 -17.57
C GLN A 74 16.76 0.40 -16.98
N PHE A 75 16.35 1.66 -16.98
CA PHE A 75 17.16 2.74 -16.40
C PHE A 75 17.23 2.61 -14.88
N TYR A 76 16.09 2.33 -14.25
CA TYR A 76 15.97 2.20 -12.81
C TYR A 76 16.79 1.02 -12.27
N SER A 77 16.76 -0.12 -12.95
CA SER A 77 17.58 -1.30 -12.60
C SER A 77 19.08 -1.03 -12.76
N LEU A 78 19.51 -0.31 -13.79
CA LEU A 78 20.91 0.12 -13.93
C LEU A 78 21.33 1.08 -12.81
N TRP A 79 20.44 2.00 -12.42
CA TRP A 79 20.66 2.90 -11.28
C TRP A 79 20.80 2.10 -9.98
N LEU A 80 19.92 1.14 -9.70
CA LEU A 80 20.03 0.23 -8.55
C LEU A 80 21.33 -0.59 -8.57
N GLN A 81 21.74 -1.11 -9.72
CA GLN A 81 23.02 -1.81 -9.87
C GLN A 81 24.22 -0.90 -9.58
N ARG A 82 24.14 0.38 -9.93
CA ARG A 82 25.17 1.37 -9.57
C ARG A 82 25.23 1.62 -8.07
N ILE A 83 24.08 1.71 -7.40
CA ILE A 83 24.02 1.80 -5.93
C ILE A 83 24.68 0.58 -5.30
N LEU A 84 24.31 -0.62 -5.75
CA LEU A 84 24.86 -1.89 -5.25
C LEU A 84 26.39 -1.98 -5.44
N SER A 85 26.91 -1.57 -6.60
CA SER A 85 28.33 -1.64 -6.90
C SER A 85 29.16 -0.59 -6.15
N THR A 86 28.62 0.61 -5.95
CA THR A 86 29.27 1.68 -5.18
C THR A 86 29.30 1.41 -3.67
N GLN A 87 28.28 0.74 -3.14
CA GLN A 87 28.18 0.41 -1.72
C GLN A 87 29.09 -0.78 -1.29
N ARG A 88 29.79 -1.47 -2.20
CA ARG A 88 30.57 -2.70 -1.91
C ARG A 88 29.80 -3.60 -0.93
N ALA A 89 28.63 -4.09 -1.37
CA ALA A 89 27.81 -5.11 -0.73
C ALA A 89 27.89 -5.11 0.82
N LEU A 90 27.09 -4.24 1.45
CA LEU A 90 26.65 -4.48 2.82
C LEU A 90 25.87 -5.80 2.80
N LEU A 91 26.58 -6.91 2.98
CA LEU A 91 25.96 -8.12 3.49
C LEU A 91 25.38 -7.69 4.84
N PRO A 92 24.08 -7.92 5.11
CA PRO A 92 23.57 -7.70 6.44
C PRO A 92 24.50 -8.43 7.42
N PRO A 93 24.85 -7.82 8.57
CA PRO A 93 25.55 -8.56 9.62
C PRO A 93 24.80 -9.88 9.87
N GLN A 94 25.53 -10.93 10.23
CA GLN A 94 25.09 -12.34 10.28
C GLN A 94 23.93 -12.66 11.25
N GLN A 95 22.98 -11.75 11.51
CA GLN A 95 21.77 -11.97 12.29
C GLN A 95 20.53 -11.33 11.62
N SER A 96 19.42 -12.08 11.76
CA SER A 96 17.98 -11.79 11.50
C SER A 96 17.50 -11.21 10.17
N LEU A 97 18.27 -10.40 9.45
CA LEU A 97 17.84 -9.73 8.21
C LEU A 97 17.72 -10.68 7.01
N GLY A 98 18.41 -11.81 7.09
CA GLY A 98 18.84 -12.60 5.94
C GLY A 98 17.73 -12.91 4.94
N PRO A 99 16.68 -13.66 5.29
CA PRO A 99 15.75 -14.17 4.29
C PRO A 99 14.86 -13.08 3.65
N VAL A 100 14.34 -12.14 4.44
CA VAL A 100 13.41 -11.11 3.94
C VAL A 100 14.14 -10.09 3.05
N MET A 101 15.31 -9.62 3.50
CA MET A 101 16.10 -8.69 2.70
C MET A 101 16.64 -9.33 1.44
N GLU A 102 17.13 -10.56 1.53
CA GLU A 102 17.67 -11.29 0.39
C GLU A 102 16.59 -11.55 -0.65
N LEU A 103 15.38 -11.94 -0.23
CA LEU A 103 14.24 -12.10 -1.12
C LEU A 103 13.92 -10.80 -1.86
N THR A 104 13.81 -9.69 -1.13
CA THR A 104 13.54 -8.37 -1.73
C THR A 104 14.65 -7.96 -2.71
N ARG A 105 15.92 -8.21 -2.36
CA ARG A 105 17.07 -7.94 -3.21
C ARG A 105 17.07 -8.82 -4.46
N SER A 106 16.79 -10.11 -4.34
CA SER A 106 16.82 -11.06 -5.45
C SER A 106 15.65 -10.87 -6.43
N SER A 107 14.48 -10.50 -5.93
CA SER A 107 13.27 -10.39 -6.76
C SER A 107 13.16 -9.05 -7.48
N ILE A 108 13.47 -7.92 -6.80
CA ILE A 108 13.29 -6.57 -7.37
C ILE A 108 14.56 -5.72 -7.38
N GLY A 109 15.71 -6.25 -6.95
CA GLY A 109 17.00 -5.55 -7.01
C GLY A 109 17.20 -4.46 -5.96
N MET A 110 16.29 -4.33 -4.98
CA MET A 110 16.35 -3.29 -3.95
C MET A 110 17.41 -3.59 -2.89
N PRO A 111 18.45 -2.75 -2.71
CA PRO A 111 19.45 -2.95 -1.67
C PRO A 111 18.95 -2.51 -0.30
N ALA A 112 19.56 -3.07 0.75
CA ALA A 112 19.56 -2.44 2.06
C ALA A 112 20.57 -1.28 2.08
N LEU A 113 20.17 -0.12 2.60
CA LEU A 113 21.02 1.06 2.73
C LEU A 113 21.05 1.58 4.16
N SER A 114 22.11 2.31 4.47
CA SER A 114 22.30 2.93 5.78
C SER A 114 21.25 3.99 6.06
N CYS A 115 20.81 4.01 7.31
CA CYS A 115 20.00 5.05 7.91
C CYS A 115 20.82 5.69 9.04
N SER A 116 21.07 7.00 8.95
CA SER A 116 21.83 7.74 9.96
C SER A 116 20.97 8.09 11.17
N GLN A 117 19.70 8.42 10.93
CA GLN A 117 18.75 8.85 11.93
C GLN A 117 17.33 8.55 11.48
N TRP A 118 16.47 8.17 12.43
CA TRP A 118 15.03 8.09 12.24
C TRP A 118 14.27 8.82 13.33
N ALA A 119 13.01 9.14 13.04
CA ALA A 119 12.02 9.58 14.01
C ALA A 119 10.66 8.97 13.67
N LEU A 120 9.93 8.54 14.69
CA LEU A 120 8.57 8.01 14.57
C LEU A 120 7.56 9.05 15.01
N PHE A 121 6.47 9.15 14.25
CA PHE A 121 5.35 10.02 14.53
C PHE A 121 4.07 9.18 14.60
N ASP A 122 3.42 9.17 15.76
CA ASP A 122 2.12 8.54 16.02
C ASP A 122 0.98 9.56 16.15
N ALA A 123 1.30 10.85 15.98
CA ALA A 123 0.36 11.96 15.94
C ALA A 123 0.64 12.89 14.75
N ALA A 124 -0.44 13.40 14.15
CA ALA A 124 -0.35 14.24 12.95
C ALA A 124 0.32 15.59 13.20
N ASP A 125 0.12 16.20 14.38
CA ASP A 125 0.68 17.52 14.71
C ASP A 125 2.21 17.51 14.65
N GLY A 126 2.85 16.56 15.34
CA GLY A 126 4.31 16.42 15.32
C GLY A 126 4.86 16.08 13.93
N LEU A 127 4.12 15.29 13.14
CA LEU A 127 4.49 15.02 11.75
C LEU A 127 4.48 16.30 10.91
N PHE A 128 3.40 17.08 10.96
CA PHE A 128 3.24 18.27 10.13
C PHE A 128 4.25 19.35 10.52
N GLU A 129 4.54 19.52 11.81
CA GLU A 129 5.60 20.43 12.25
C GLU A 129 6.97 20.02 11.71
N SER A 130 7.36 18.75 11.87
CA SER A 130 8.63 18.24 11.35
C SER A 130 8.72 18.36 9.83
N LEU A 131 7.65 18.00 9.11
CA LEU A 131 7.60 18.05 7.66
C LEU A 131 7.71 19.50 7.16
N LYS A 132 7.02 20.45 7.81
CA LYS A 132 7.11 21.86 7.47
C LYS A 132 8.55 22.38 7.61
N VAL A 133 9.22 22.05 8.70
CA VAL A 133 10.62 22.45 8.93
C VAL A 133 11.53 21.94 7.81
N ASP A 134 11.38 20.68 7.41
CA ASP A 134 12.22 20.14 6.33
C ASP A 134 11.89 20.77 4.96
N ILE A 135 10.62 21.07 4.67
CA ILE A 135 10.21 21.79 3.44
C ILE A 135 10.79 23.20 3.41
N ASP A 136 10.80 23.89 4.55
CA ASP A 136 11.38 25.24 4.66
C ASP A 136 12.89 25.22 4.46
N GLN A 137 13.57 24.14 4.85
CA GLN A 137 15.01 23.96 4.70
C GLN A 137 15.44 23.36 3.35
N ALA A 138 14.50 22.84 2.55
CA ALA A 138 14.78 22.23 1.27
C ALA A 138 15.47 23.20 0.30
N GLN A 139 16.45 22.69 -0.47
CA GLN A 139 17.34 23.48 -1.33
C GLN A 139 17.19 23.16 -2.82
N THR A 140 16.90 21.90 -3.17
CA THR A 140 16.98 21.43 -4.57
C THR A 140 15.67 20.84 -5.05
N VAL A 141 15.14 19.82 -4.39
CA VAL A 141 13.96 19.08 -4.85
C VAL A 141 13.15 18.48 -3.70
N ILE A 142 11.83 18.51 -3.86
CA ILE A 142 10.87 17.86 -2.99
C ILE A 142 9.95 17.01 -3.86
N PHE A 143 9.87 15.72 -3.56
CA PHE A 143 8.87 14.81 -4.11
C PHE A 143 7.89 14.41 -3.01
N LEU A 144 6.60 14.48 -3.30
CA LEU A 144 5.54 13.97 -2.43
C LEU A 144 4.58 13.11 -3.24
N GLU A 145 4.14 12.01 -2.63
CA GLU A 145 3.14 11.12 -3.20
C GLU A 145 2.15 10.69 -2.11
N PHE A 146 0.86 10.90 -2.37
CA PHE A 146 -0.20 10.55 -1.44
C PHE A 146 -1.45 10.03 -2.14
N TYR A 147 -2.13 9.07 -1.50
CA TYR A 147 -3.48 8.68 -1.87
C TYR A 147 -4.49 9.80 -1.58
N ILE A 148 -4.51 10.29 -0.33
CA ILE A 148 -5.40 11.37 0.12
C ILE A 148 -4.58 12.61 0.46
N LEU A 149 -5.01 13.74 -0.10
CA LEU A 149 -4.71 15.07 0.37
C LEU A 149 -6.03 15.81 0.64
N ASP A 150 -6.25 16.19 1.89
CA ASP A 150 -7.36 17.04 2.32
C ASP A 150 -6.82 18.40 2.78
N ASP A 151 -7.30 19.48 2.17
CA ASP A 151 -6.69 20.81 2.29
C ASP A 151 -7.25 21.66 3.45
N GLN A 152 -7.48 21.01 4.58
CA GLN A 152 -7.97 21.60 5.83
C GLN A 152 -6.96 21.44 6.97
N GLY A 153 -7.22 22.16 8.07
CA GLY A 153 -6.39 22.11 9.27
C GLY A 153 -4.92 22.44 8.99
N GLN A 154 -4.02 21.69 9.62
CA GLN A 154 -2.57 21.88 9.52
C GLN A 154 -2.01 21.67 8.10
N VAL A 155 -2.70 20.91 7.24
CA VAL A 155 -2.27 20.67 5.85
C VAL A 155 -2.17 21.98 5.07
N VAL A 156 -2.98 22.99 5.41
CA VAL A 156 -2.91 24.32 4.78
C VAL A 156 -1.52 24.94 4.94
N ASN A 157 -0.87 24.74 6.09
CA ASN A 157 0.47 25.26 6.36
C ASN A 157 1.53 24.52 5.53
N ILE A 158 1.36 23.21 5.34
CA ILE A 158 2.23 22.41 4.46
C ILE A 158 2.12 22.90 3.02
N LEU A 159 0.90 23.11 2.52
CA LEU A 159 0.68 23.62 1.15
C LEU A 159 1.30 25.01 0.95
N ALA A 160 1.20 25.89 1.96
CA ALA A 160 1.85 27.20 1.93
C ALA A 160 3.38 27.09 1.91
N ALA A 161 3.96 26.18 2.71
CA ALA A 161 5.40 25.93 2.73
C ALA A 161 5.90 25.38 1.39
N LEU A 162 5.16 24.48 0.74
CA LEU A 162 5.48 23.97 -0.59
C LEU A 162 5.45 25.07 -1.66
N ALA A 163 4.45 25.96 -1.62
CA ALA A 163 4.39 27.12 -2.50
C ALA A 163 5.61 28.05 -2.30
N ALA A 164 5.95 28.32 -1.04
CA ALA A 164 7.13 29.13 -0.70
C ALA A 164 8.42 28.47 -1.18
N ALA A 165 8.58 27.15 -0.99
CA ALA A 165 9.74 26.41 -1.49
C ALA A 165 9.89 26.51 -3.01
N SER A 166 8.78 26.36 -3.74
CA SER A 166 8.79 26.52 -5.18
C SER A 166 9.20 27.93 -5.62
N GLN A 167 8.71 28.96 -4.94
CA GLN A 167 9.08 30.36 -5.20
C GLN A 167 10.56 30.66 -4.88
N ARG A 168 11.18 29.93 -3.94
CA ARG A 168 12.63 29.99 -3.68
C ARG A 168 13.47 29.30 -4.75
N GLY A 169 12.85 28.60 -5.71
CA GLY A 169 13.52 27.86 -6.78
C GLY A 169 13.66 26.37 -6.55
N VAL A 170 13.10 25.82 -5.45
CA VAL A 170 13.09 24.37 -5.19
C VAL A 170 12.11 23.69 -6.16
N GLN A 171 12.50 22.59 -6.77
CA GLN A 171 11.60 21.81 -7.63
C GLN A 171 10.64 21.02 -6.75
N VAL A 172 9.33 21.29 -6.84
CA VAL A 172 8.33 20.60 -6.02
C VAL A 172 7.42 19.76 -6.91
N HIS A 173 7.45 18.45 -6.72
CA HIS A 173 6.66 17.45 -7.42
C HIS A 173 5.65 16.83 -6.46
N LEU A 174 4.36 17.00 -6.74
CA LEU A 174 3.26 16.51 -5.91
C LEU A 174 2.38 15.55 -6.73
N MET A 175 2.47 14.25 -6.45
CA MET A 175 1.65 13.20 -7.07
C MET A 175 0.47 12.83 -6.17
N LEU A 176 -0.74 12.84 -6.72
CA LEU A 176 -1.97 12.60 -5.97
C LEU A 176 -2.90 11.64 -6.70
N ASP A 177 -3.40 10.63 -5.99
CA ASP A 177 -4.40 9.72 -6.56
C ASP A 177 -5.71 10.46 -6.88
N SER A 178 -6.23 10.23 -8.09
CA SER A 178 -7.44 10.90 -8.59
C SER A 178 -8.69 10.70 -7.76
N VAL A 179 -8.83 9.59 -7.01
CA VAL A 179 -10.01 9.32 -6.18
C VAL A 179 -9.81 9.85 -4.77
N GLY A 180 -8.69 9.51 -4.12
CA GLY A 180 -8.46 9.92 -2.73
C GLY A 180 -8.32 11.45 -2.59
N SER A 181 -7.77 12.11 -3.60
CA SER A 181 -7.49 13.56 -3.58
C SER A 181 -8.38 14.39 -4.51
N HIS A 182 -9.47 13.80 -5.01
CA HIS A 182 -10.37 14.40 -6.01
C HIS A 182 -10.84 15.82 -5.68
N ARG A 183 -11.27 16.02 -4.43
CA ARG A 183 -11.79 17.32 -3.95
C ARG A 183 -10.72 18.40 -4.01
N PHE A 184 -9.52 18.09 -3.52
CA PHE A 184 -8.40 19.02 -3.57
C PHE A 184 -7.97 19.32 -5.00
N LEU A 185 -7.82 18.29 -5.85
CA LEU A 185 -7.39 18.45 -7.25
C LEU A 185 -8.28 19.42 -8.03
N ARG A 186 -9.56 19.54 -7.68
CA ARG A 186 -10.54 20.47 -8.29
C ARG A 186 -10.71 21.79 -7.54
N SER A 187 -10.01 21.97 -6.43
CA SER A 187 -10.12 23.16 -5.58
C SER A 187 -9.39 24.36 -6.17
N GLN A 188 -9.80 25.56 -5.75
CA GLN A 188 -9.04 26.79 -6.04
C GLN A 188 -7.65 26.77 -5.40
N ARG A 189 -7.46 26.04 -4.29
CA ARG A 189 -6.18 25.96 -3.59
C ARG A 189 -5.15 25.18 -4.41
N CYS A 190 -5.55 24.07 -5.03
CA CYS A 190 -4.71 23.36 -6.00
C CYS A 190 -4.28 24.27 -7.15
N GLN A 191 -5.22 25.03 -7.74
CA GLN A 191 -4.87 25.98 -8.81
C GLN A 191 -3.87 27.06 -8.35
N ARG A 192 -4.00 27.56 -7.11
CA ARG A 192 -3.04 28.51 -6.54
C ARG A 192 -1.65 27.87 -6.35
N LEU A 193 -1.60 26.62 -5.91
CA LEU A 193 -0.37 25.88 -5.72
C LEU A 193 0.38 25.68 -7.06
N ILE A 194 -0.36 25.31 -8.11
CA ILE A 194 0.18 25.20 -9.48
C ILE A 194 0.71 26.55 -9.98
N ARG A 195 -0.04 27.65 -9.78
CA ARG A 195 0.40 29.00 -10.14
C ARG A 195 1.65 29.45 -9.36
N ALA A 196 1.87 28.92 -8.17
CA ALA A 196 3.08 29.18 -7.38
C ALA A 196 4.31 28.41 -7.87
N GLY A 197 4.17 27.53 -8.87
CA GLY A 197 5.27 26.79 -9.50
C GLY A 197 5.33 25.30 -9.12
N VAL A 198 4.47 24.84 -8.21
CA VAL A 198 4.44 23.42 -7.79
C VAL A 198 3.89 22.55 -8.93
N GLN A 199 4.60 21.48 -9.26
CA GLN A 199 4.20 20.52 -10.27
C GLN A 199 3.24 19.50 -9.66
N VAL A 200 1.93 19.74 -9.79
CA VAL A 200 0.89 18.84 -9.31
C VAL A 200 0.49 17.86 -10.42
N LEU A 201 0.57 16.57 -10.13
CA LEU A 201 0.20 15.49 -11.04
C LEU A 201 -0.95 14.64 -10.45
N GLU A 202 -2.05 14.59 -11.17
CA GLU A 202 -3.15 13.66 -10.89
C GLU A 202 -2.82 12.28 -11.50
N VAL A 203 -2.66 11.26 -10.65
CA VAL A 203 -2.32 9.90 -11.07
C VAL A 203 -3.53 8.99 -11.11
N LEU A 204 -3.46 7.94 -11.95
CA LEU A 204 -4.51 6.93 -12.09
C LEU A 204 -5.92 7.51 -12.29
N TYR A 205 -6.02 8.52 -13.16
CA TYR A 205 -7.29 9.23 -13.46
C TYR A 205 -8.49 8.29 -13.64
N ALA A 206 -9.47 8.44 -12.76
CA ALA A 206 -10.71 7.68 -12.77
C ALA A 206 -11.85 8.52 -13.33
N ASN A 207 -12.52 8.00 -14.37
CA ASN A 207 -13.68 8.64 -14.99
C ASN A 207 -14.80 7.63 -15.20
N VAL A 208 -15.94 7.85 -14.53
CA VAL A 208 -17.14 6.99 -14.59
C VAL A 208 -17.58 6.72 -16.04
N LEU A 209 -17.51 7.72 -16.93
CA LEU A 209 -17.87 7.60 -18.35
C LEU A 209 -16.86 6.81 -19.21
N ARG A 210 -15.63 6.60 -18.73
CA ARG A 210 -14.58 5.81 -19.41
C ARG A 210 -14.25 4.51 -18.67
N MET A 211 -15.14 4.07 -17.77
CA MET A 211 -14.97 2.82 -17.01
C MET A 211 -14.79 1.59 -17.89
N SER A 212 -15.39 1.55 -19.08
CA SER A 212 -15.29 0.41 -20.01
C SER A 212 -13.89 0.19 -20.62
N LEU A 213 -12.96 1.12 -20.47
CA LEU A 213 -11.66 1.09 -21.16
C LEU A 213 -10.43 1.11 -20.24
N ARG A 214 -10.60 1.36 -18.93
CA ARG A 214 -9.50 1.45 -17.95
C ARG A 214 -9.95 0.97 -16.57
N ARG A 215 -9.18 0.05 -15.98
CA ARG A 215 -9.26 -0.37 -14.57
C ARG A 215 -9.10 0.86 -13.66
N GLN A 216 -10.12 1.17 -12.86
CA GLN A 216 -10.14 2.26 -11.87
C GLN A 216 -10.03 1.74 -10.43
N ASP A 217 -9.84 0.45 -10.26
CA ASP A 217 -9.64 -0.22 -8.97
C ASP A 217 -8.18 -0.16 -8.51
N LEU A 218 -7.24 -0.09 -9.46
CA LEU A 218 -5.82 0.26 -9.23
C LEU A 218 -5.70 1.65 -8.62
N ARG A 219 -4.99 1.77 -7.50
CA ARG A 219 -4.76 3.04 -6.82
C ARG A 219 -3.31 3.25 -6.43
N GLN A 220 -2.93 4.52 -6.41
CA GLN A 220 -1.64 4.93 -5.88
C GLN A 220 -1.83 5.12 -4.39
N HIS A 221 -1.37 4.13 -3.63
CA HIS A 221 -1.62 4.05 -2.21
C HIS A 221 -0.35 4.26 -1.38
N ARG A 222 0.77 4.63 -2.01
CA ARG A 222 1.98 5.09 -1.32
C ARG A 222 1.76 6.42 -0.58
N LYS A 223 2.54 6.60 0.49
CA LYS A 223 2.66 7.85 1.27
C LYS A 223 4.14 8.13 1.44
N LEU A 224 4.75 8.66 0.38
CA LEU A 224 6.19 8.84 0.29
C LEU A 224 6.51 10.33 0.16
N ILE A 225 7.55 10.75 0.87
CA ILE A 225 8.14 12.07 0.72
C ILE A 225 9.64 11.89 0.59
N ALA A 226 10.27 12.61 -0.32
CA ALA A 226 11.72 12.73 -0.40
C ALA A 226 12.12 14.19 -0.57
N ILE A 227 13.12 14.62 0.21
CA ILE A 227 13.63 16.00 0.22
C ILE A 227 15.15 15.92 0.03
N ASP A 228 15.63 16.60 -1.02
CA ASP A 228 17.05 16.78 -1.36
C ASP A 228 17.89 15.48 -1.36
N ASN A 229 17.27 14.34 -1.70
CA ASN A 229 17.91 13.02 -1.72
C ASN A 229 18.56 12.60 -0.38
N ARG A 230 18.09 13.17 0.75
CA ARG A 230 18.69 13.05 2.08
C ARG A 230 17.70 12.71 3.18
N ILE A 231 16.51 13.27 3.11
CA ILE A 231 15.43 13.05 4.07
C ILE A 231 14.29 12.37 3.32
N ALA A 232 13.68 11.35 3.94
CA ALA A 232 12.49 10.75 3.43
C ALA A 232 11.46 10.49 4.53
N TYR A 233 10.20 10.46 4.15
CA TYR A 233 9.11 10.02 5.01
C TYR A 233 8.36 8.86 4.35
N THR A 234 7.95 7.88 5.16
CA THR A 234 7.08 6.79 4.73
C THR A 234 6.25 6.26 5.89
N GLY A 235 5.08 5.67 5.61
CA GLY A 235 4.18 5.15 6.62
C GLY A 235 2.74 5.06 6.14
N SER A 236 1.81 5.16 7.08
CA SER A 236 0.38 4.99 6.83
C SER A 236 -0.41 6.32 6.82
N MET A 237 0.18 7.40 7.34
CA MET A 237 -0.42 8.74 7.40
C MET A 237 -0.58 9.36 6.01
N ASN A 238 -1.83 9.69 5.65
CA ASN A 238 -2.10 10.55 4.49
C ASN A 238 -1.84 12.03 4.83
N LEU A 239 -1.79 12.89 3.80
CA LEU A 239 -1.71 14.34 4.00
C LEU A 239 -3.12 14.91 4.29
N ALA A 240 -3.66 14.51 5.44
CA ALA A 240 -5.00 14.89 5.89
C ALA A 240 -4.97 15.06 7.41
N ASP A 241 -5.49 16.19 7.90
CA ASP A 241 -5.56 16.49 9.32
C ASP A 241 -6.68 15.65 9.98
N PRO A 242 -6.36 14.73 10.93
CA PRO A 242 -7.36 13.86 11.56
C PRO A 242 -8.45 14.59 12.36
N ALA A 243 -8.25 15.86 12.72
CA ALA A 243 -9.27 16.67 13.38
C ALA A 243 -10.39 17.10 12.43
N PHE A 244 -10.09 17.22 11.13
CA PHE A 244 -11.04 17.68 10.11
C PHE A 244 -11.48 16.52 9.20
N PHE A 245 -10.55 15.64 8.86
CA PHE A 245 -10.77 14.59 7.89
C PHE A 245 -11.71 13.51 8.43
N ASN A 246 -12.81 13.26 7.72
CA ASN A 246 -13.83 12.26 8.07
C ASN A 246 -14.42 12.37 9.49
N ALA A 247 -14.33 13.55 10.13
CA ALA A 247 -14.87 13.77 11.48
C ALA A 247 -16.38 13.44 11.60
N HIS A 248 -17.13 13.54 10.50
CA HIS A 248 -18.57 13.25 10.42
C HIS A 248 -18.92 11.76 10.29
N MET A 249 -17.94 10.87 10.06
CA MET A 249 -18.18 9.45 9.74
C MET A 249 -18.48 8.59 10.98
N GLY A 250 -18.38 9.14 12.20
CA GLY A 250 -18.68 8.42 13.45
C GLY A 250 -17.70 7.29 13.81
N VAL A 251 -16.54 7.25 13.13
CA VAL A 251 -15.45 6.28 13.35
C VAL A 251 -14.34 6.81 14.27
N GLY A 252 -14.40 8.10 14.65
CA GLY A 252 -13.37 8.80 15.41
C GLY A 252 -12.21 9.27 14.53
N SER A 253 -11.21 9.90 15.15
CA SER A 253 -10.00 10.38 14.46
C SER A 253 -9.16 9.21 13.94
N TRP A 254 -8.42 9.47 12.87
CA TRP A 254 -7.48 8.49 12.31
C TRP A 254 -6.25 8.39 13.21
N VAL A 255 -5.85 7.16 13.51
CA VAL A 255 -4.66 6.85 14.28
C VAL A 255 -3.71 6.09 13.36
N ASP A 256 -2.58 6.70 13.04
CA ASP A 256 -1.64 6.25 12.02
C ASP A 256 -0.20 6.35 12.55
N ILE A 257 0.76 5.87 11.76
CA ILE A 257 2.20 6.03 12.03
C ILE A 257 2.92 6.55 10.79
N MET A 258 3.92 7.41 10.98
CA MET A 258 4.85 7.86 9.94
C MET A 258 6.28 7.77 10.46
N VAL A 259 7.20 7.39 9.59
CA VAL A 259 8.63 7.34 9.86
C VAL A 259 9.32 8.41 9.03
N LYS A 260 10.08 9.28 9.68
CA LYS A 260 11.12 10.08 9.03
C LYS A 260 12.43 9.31 9.08
N ILE A 261 13.12 9.21 7.96
CA ILE A 261 14.43 8.58 7.84
C ILE A 261 15.41 9.54 7.15
N GLN A 262 16.66 9.49 7.57
CA GLN A 262 17.75 10.25 6.99
C GLN A 262 18.91 9.34 6.60
N GLY A 263 19.65 9.75 5.57
CA GLY A 263 20.81 9.02 5.07
C GLY A 263 20.55 8.39 3.71
N ASP A 264 21.29 7.31 3.41
CA ASP A 264 21.30 6.74 2.06
C ASP A 264 19.99 6.07 1.68
N ILE A 265 19.24 5.57 2.66
CA ILE A 265 17.90 5.01 2.44
C ILE A 265 16.92 6.00 1.79
N ALA A 266 17.06 7.31 2.05
CA ALA A 266 16.22 8.34 1.43
C ALA A 266 16.37 8.37 -0.11
N LYS A 267 17.51 7.92 -0.63
CA LYS A 267 17.77 7.82 -2.06
C LYS A 267 16.90 6.77 -2.74
N LEU A 268 16.59 5.65 -2.07
CA LEU A 268 15.67 4.63 -2.61
C LEU A 268 14.23 5.14 -2.65
N VAL A 269 13.83 5.92 -1.63
CA VAL A 269 12.50 6.56 -1.61
C VAL A 269 12.38 7.57 -2.75
N GLN A 270 13.38 8.44 -2.93
CA GLN A 270 13.42 9.36 -4.08
C GLN A 270 13.44 8.63 -5.42
N GLY A 271 14.22 7.56 -5.54
CA GLY A 271 14.25 6.70 -6.72
C GLY A 271 12.88 6.15 -7.09
N THR A 272 12.12 5.70 -6.10
CA THR A 272 10.76 5.18 -6.28
C THR A 272 9.81 6.30 -6.75
N LEU A 273 9.85 7.47 -6.10
CA LEU A 273 9.06 8.64 -6.48
C LEU A 273 9.37 9.12 -7.90
N VAL A 274 10.65 9.15 -8.28
CA VAL A 274 11.05 9.47 -9.66
C VAL A 274 10.51 8.42 -10.62
N PHE A 275 10.67 7.13 -10.33
CA PHE A 275 10.13 6.06 -11.18
C PHE A 275 8.63 6.23 -11.44
N ASP A 276 7.84 6.49 -10.39
CA ASP A 276 6.39 6.69 -10.52
C ASP A 276 6.04 7.94 -11.33
N TRP A 277 6.76 9.05 -11.10
CA TRP A 277 6.58 10.29 -11.86
C TRP A 277 6.85 10.08 -13.34
N GLU A 278 7.96 9.42 -13.68
CA GLU A 278 8.30 9.12 -15.06
C GLU A 278 7.29 8.14 -15.68
N MET A 279 6.80 7.16 -14.93
CA MET A 279 5.79 6.20 -15.40
C MET A 279 4.50 6.90 -15.82
N GLU A 280 4.03 7.86 -15.02
CA GLU A 280 2.80 8.60 -15.31
C GLU A 280 3.00 9.67 -16.40
N THR A 281 4.10 10.41 -16.39
CA THR A 281 4.32 11.54 -17.31
C THR A 281 5.02 11.14 -18.62
N GLY A 282 5.89 10.14 -18.58
CA GLY A 282 6.83 9.82 -19.66
C GLY A 282 8.03 10.77 -19.75
N VAL A 283 8.11 11.79 -18.89
CA VAL A 283 9.22 12.76 -18.83
C VAL A 283 10.31 12.21 -17.94
N ARG A 284 11.57 12.29 -18.38
CA ARG A 284 12.74 11.80 -17.64
C ARG A 284 13.23 12.86 -16.65
N LEU A 285 13.48 12.47 -15.40
CA LEU A 285 14.08 13.29 -14.35
C LEU A 285 15.48 12.77 -13.98
N ALA A 286 16.34 12.62 -14.99
CA ALA A 286 17.66 11.99 -14.84
C ALA A 286 18.54 12.72 -13.82
N ASP A 287 18.46 14.04 -13.75
CA ASP A 287 19.24 14.87 -12.84
C ASP A 287 18.87 14.60 -11.37
N SER A 288 17.60 14.28 -11.09
CA SER A 288 17.12 13.93 -9.75
C SER A 288 17.70 12.61 -9.22
N LEU A 289 18.28 11.78 -10.10
CA LEU A 289 18.94 10.51 -9.73
C LEU A 289 20.45 10.53 -10.01
N ALA A 290 21.00 11.66 -10.46
CA ALA A 290 22.40 11.76 -10.83
C ALA A 290 23.32 11.70 -9.60
N ASN A 291 24.33 10.82 -9.68
CA ASN A 291 25.47 10.71 -8.76
C ASN A 291 25.09 10.66 -7.26
N PRO A 292 24.55 9.53 -6.76
CA PRO A 292 24.32 9.38 -5.33
C PRO A 292 25.67 9.46 -4.60
N THR A 293 25.89 10.55 -3.86
CA THR A 293 26.95 10.62 -2.86
C THR A 293 26.44 9.90 -1.62
N PHE A 294 27.12 8.82 -1.27
CA PHE A 294 26.81 8.04 -0.08
C PHE A 294 27.57 8.60 1.11
N ALA A 295 26.87 8.73 2.23
CA ALA A 295 27.49 9.21 3.47
C ALA A 295 28.35 8.11 4.11
N GLU A 296 28.97 8.43 5.25
CA GLU A 296 29.69 7.44 6.05
C GLU A 296 28.78 6.28 6.49
N ARG A 297 29.41 5.14 6.77
CA ARG A 297 28.72 3.89 7.11
C ARG A 297 28.02 4.02 8.46
N HIS A 298 26.72 3.77 8.48
CA HIS A 298 25.96 3.53 9.72
C HIS A 298 25.62 2.04 9.84
N ALA A 299 25.56 1.53 11.06
CA ALA A 299 25.22 0.12 11.33
C ALA A 299 23.75 -0.20 11.01
N ASN A 300 22.88 0.82 11.02
CA ASN A 300 21.43 0.63 10.94
C ASN A 300 21.03 0.53 9.47
N LEU A 301 20.72 -0.69 9.03
CA LEU A 301 20.31 -0.97 7.65
C LEU A 301 18.80 -1.02 7.53
N MET A 302 18.28 -0.36 6.51
CA MET A 302 16.87 -0.40 6.16
C MET A 302 16.73 -0.72 4.67
N GLN A 303 15.64 -1.35 4.28
CA GLN A 303 15.35 -1.65 2.88
C GLN A 303 13.95 -1.16 2.52
N LEU A 304 13.83 -0.56 1.35
CA LEU A 304 12.54 -0.16 0.80
C LEU A 304 12.01 -1.28 -0.09
N LEU A 305 10.77 -1.69 0.17
CA LEU A 305 10.00 -2.64 -0.64
C LEU A 305 8.81 -1.91 -1.27
N PRO A 306 8.95 -1.37 -2.49
CA PRO A 306 7.80 -0.96 -3.28
C PRO A 306 7.09 -2.20 -3.85
N SER A 307 5.76 -2.16 -3.91
CA SER A 307 4.95 -3.17 -4.59
C SER A 307 3.94 -2.50 -5.52
N GLY A 308 3.37 -3.28 -6.44
CA GLY A 308 2.39 -2.82 -7.41
C GLY A 308 2.56 -3.51 -8.76
N PRO A 309 1.65 -3.28 -9.70
CA PRO A 309 1.53 -4.08 -10.92
C PRO A 309 2.64 -3.81 -11.97
N ALA A 310 3.54 -2.87 -11.68
CA ALA A 310 4.74 -2.61 -12.47
C ALA A 310 5.97 -3.41 -11.98
N LEU A 311 5.85 -4.07 -10.83
CA LEU A 311 6.87 -4.88 -10.17
C LEU A 311 6.40 -6.35 -10.10
N ASP A 312 7.20 -7.21 -9.49
CA ASP A 312 6.79 -8.59 -9.18
C ASP A 312 5.52 -8.58 -8.30
N GLU A 313 4.40 -9.08 -8.84
CA GLU A 313 3.08 -9.01 -8.20
C GLU A 313 3.02 -9.80 -6.88
N GLU A 314 3.91 -10.78 -6.67
CA GLU A 314 3.88 -11.67 -5.50
C GLU A 314 4.81 -11.24 -4.36
N ILE A 315 5.75 -10.32 -4.61
CA ILE A 315 6.89 -10.07 -3.71
C ILE A 315 6.45 -9.67 -2.29
N LEU A 316 5.41 -8.84 -2.18
CA LEU A 316 4.91 -8.37 -0.89
C LEU A 316 4.35 -9.53 -0.06
N LEU A 317 3.57 -10.41 -0.67
CA LEU A 317 3.07 -11.61 0.00
C LEU A 317 4.22 -12.54 0.38
N GLN A 318 5.16 -12.79 -0.52
CA GLN A 318 6.31 -13.65 -0.26
C GLN A 318 7.17 -13.11 0.91
N VAL A 319 7.36 -11.79 1.00
CA VAL A 319 8.06 -11.13 2.12
C VAL A 319 7.30 -11.33 3.43
N LEU A 320 5.98 -11.10 3.45
CA LEU A 320 5.14 -11.31 4.63
C LEU A 320 5.18 -12.77 5.10
N LEU A 321 5.02 -13.72 4.18
CA LEU A 321 5.10 -15.16 4.47
C LEU A 321 6.48 -15.56 4.99
N THR A 322 7.54 -15.04 4.37
CA THR A 322 8.93 -15.30 4.80
C THR A 322 9.14 -14.80 6.22
N ALA A 323 8.67 -13.58 6.54
CA ALA A 323 8.77 -13.04 7.88
C ALA A 323 8.01 -13.90 8.92
N ILE A 324 6.75 -14.25 8.64
CA ILE A 324 5.91 -15.07 9.53
C ILE A 324 6.48 -16.48 9.74
N HIS A 325 6.98 -17.11 8.68
CA HIS A 325 7.54 -18.46 8.78
C HIS A 325 8.86 -18.49 9.56
N ASN A 326 9.66 -17.42 9.50
CA ASN A 326 10.92 -17.29 10.24
C ASN A 326 10.74 -16.86 11.70
N ALA A 327 9.58 -16.32 12.07
CA ALA A 327 9.26 -15.90 13.44
C ALA A 327 9.50 -17.02 14.47
N ARG A 328 10.03 -16.65 15.64
CA ARG A 328 10.39 -17.59 16.71
C ARG A 328 9.63 -17.39 18.01
N GLN A 329 9.19 -16.17 18.30
CA GLN A 329 8.62 -15.78 19.58
C GLN A 329 7.26 -15.12 19.42
N ARG A 330 7.16 -14.06 18.60
CA ARG A 330 5.93 -13.25 18.51
C ARG A 330 5.72 -12.66 17.12
N ILE A 331 4.47 -12.36 16.81
CA ILE A 331 4.07 -11.63 15.61
C ILE A 331 2.96 -10.64 15.98
N VAL A 332 3.16 -9.36 15.74
CA VAL A 332 2.14 -8.33 15.97
C VAL A 332 1.79 -7.65 14.64
N LEU A 333 0.56 -7.81 14.18
CA LEU A 333 0.05 -7.18 12.97
C LEU A 333 -0.94 -6.09 13.34
N THR A 334 -0.77 -4.89 12.78
CA THR A 334 -1.73 -3.80 12.88
C THR A 334 -2.19 -3.40 11.48
N THR A 335 -3.50 -3.36 11.26
CA THR A 335 -4.07 -2.97 9.96
C THR A 335 -5.51 -2.44 10.12
N PRO A 336 -5.96 -1.44 9.33
CA PRO A 336 -7.36 -1.04 9.31
C PRO A 336 -8.27 -2.12 8.72
N TYR A 337 -7.81 -2.81 7.68
CA TYR A 337 -8.56 -3.84 6.96
C TYR A 337 -7.76 -5.13 7.00
N PHE A 338 -8.37 -6.18 7.53
CA PHE A 338 -7.76 -7.50 7.63
C PHE A 338 -8.62 -8.49 6.84
N VAL A 339 -8.30 -8.64 5.56
CA VAL A 339 -8.95 -9.54 4.61
C VAL A 339 -7.84 -10.35 3.92
N PRO A 340 -7.11 -11.20 4.67
CA PRO A 340 -5.90 -11.84 4.19
C PRO A 340 -6.20 -12.82 3.05
N ASP A 341 -5.19 -13.08 2.21
CA ASP A 341 -5.25 -14.23 1.31
C ASP A 341 -5.14 -15.56 2.10
N GLU A 342 -5.46 -16.67 1.44
CA GLU A 342 -5.42 -18.00 2.05
C GLU A 342 -4.03 -18.36 2.60
N SER A 343 -2.96 -18.00 1.89
CA SER A 343 -1.58 -18.29 2.29
C SER A 343 -1.22 -17.52 3.57
N LEU A 344 -1.53 -16.22 3.63
CA LEU A 344 -1.30 -15.40 4.82
C LEU A 344 -2.13 -15.91 6.01
N LEU A 345 -3.40 -16.27 5.79
CA LEU A 345 -4.26 -16.85 6.81
C LEU A 345 -3.67 -18.16 7.38
N GLN A 346 -3.23 -19.07 6.51
CA GLN A 346 -2.65 -20.35 6.93
C GLN A 346 -1.29 -20.15 7.64
N ALA A 347 -0.48 -19.19 7.20
CA ALA A 347 0.78 -18.85 7.86
C ALA A 347 0.55 -18.36 9.31
N LEU A 348 -0.44 -17.48 9.52
CA LEU A 348 -0.81 -17.00 10.85
C LEU A 348 -1.41 -18.11 11.74
N LYS A 349 -2.28 -18.96 11.18
CA LYS A 349 -2.82 -20.13 11.89
C LYS A 349 -1.72 -21.11 12.29
N SER A 350 -0.75 -21.34 11.41
CA SER A 350 0.41 -22.18 11.70
C SER A 350 1.27 -21.58 12.80
N ALA A 351 1.55 -20.27 12.74
CA ALA A 351 2.30 -19.57 13.79
C ALA A 351 1.62 -19.66 15.16
N GLY A 352 0.31 -19.42 15.24
CA GLY A 352 -0.46 -19.58 16.49
C GLY A 352 -0.43 -21.02 17.02
N LYS A 353 -0.62 -22.02 16.14
CA LYS A 353 -0.56 -23.45 16.52
C LYS A 353 0.83 -23.92 16.96
N ARG A 354 1.91 -23.27 16.48
CA ARG A 354 3.28 -23.48 16.98
C ARG A 354 3.50 -22.90 18.39
N GLY A 355 2.54 -22.14 18.93
CA GLY A 355 2.61 -21.53 20.26
C GLY A 355 3.30 -20.16 20.28
N LEU A 356 3.45 -19.49 19.13
CA LEU A 356 3.94 -18.11 19.10
C LEU A 356 2.86 -17.15 19.61
N ASP A 357 3.27 -16.04 20.22
CA ASP A 357 2.38 -14.93 20.56
C ASP A 357 2.01 -14.16 19.29
N VAL A 358 0.88 -14.52 18.68
CA VAL A 358 0.38 -13.87 17.47
C VAL A 358 -0.79 -12.95 17.83
N THR A 359 -0.60 -11.64 17.64
CA THR A 359 -1.61 -10.62 17.89
C THR A 359 -1.97 -9.87 16.61
N VAL A 360 -3.26 -9.78 16.30
CA VAL A 360 -3.83 -8.97 15.21
C VAL A 360 -4.63 -7.82 15.81
N ILE A 361 -4.19 -6.58 15.59
CA ILE A 361 -4.84 -5.36 16.03
C ILE A 361 -5.59 -4.73 14.86
N VAL A 362 -6.90 -4.56 15.04
CA VAL A 362 -7.83 -3.99 14.06
C VAL A 362 -8.70 -2.92 14.72
N PRO A 363 -9.23 -1.94 13.97
CA PRO A 363 -10.16 -0.97 14.55
C PRO A 363 -11.51 -1.63 14.87
N ARG A 364 -12.11 -1.25 16.02
CA ARG A 364 -13.46 -1.70 16.39
C ARG A 364 -14.52 -1.20 15.40
N LYS A 365 -14.35 0.04 14.92
CA LYS A 365 -15.21 0.68 13.92
C LYS A 365 -14.39 1.00 12.69
N ASN A 366 -14.95 0.70 11.52
CA ASN A 366 -14.27 0.92 10.24
C ASN A 366 -15.17 1.76 9.31
N ASN A 367 -14.57 2.59 8.45
CA ASN A 367 -15.27 3.38 7.43
C ASN A 367 -15.80 2.51 6.26
N SER A 368 -15.29 1.29 6.08
CA SER A 368 -15.80 0.29 5.13
C SER A 368 -16.50 -0.85 5.87
N LYS A 369 -17.84 -0.85 5.87
CA LYS A 369 -18.64 -1.94 6.44
C LYS A 369 -18.40 -3.27 5.73
N LEU A 370 -18.23 -3.23 4.40
CA LEU A 370 -17.99 -4.43 3.60
C LEU A 370 -16.66 -5.09 3.98
N ALA A 371 -15.57 -4.31 4.05
CA ALA A 371 -14.27 -4.81 4.48
C ALA A 371 -14.30 -5.31 5.93
N GLN A 372 -15.04 -4.63 6.81
CA GLN A 372 -15.23 -5.08 8.19
C GLN A 372 -15.92 -6.45 8.27
N TYR A 373 -17.03 -6.66 7.55
CA TYR A 373 -17.73 -7.95 7.56
C TYR A 373 -16.93 -9.06 6.87
N ALA A 374 -16.23 -8.74 5.77
CA ALA A 374 -15.35 -9.70 5.10
C ALA A 374 -14.19 -10.12 6.03
N GLY A 375 -13.54 -9.18 6.72
CA GLY A 375 -12.45 -9.53 7.63
C GLY A 375 -12.89 -10.39 8.82
N ARG A 376 -14.10 -10.12 9.33
CA ARG A 376 -14.71 -10.90 10.41
C ARG A 376 -14.92 -12.37 10.03
N SER A 377 -15.10 -12.74 8.77
CA SER A 377 -15.29 -14.15 8.40
C SER A 377 -14.09 -15.03 8.78
N PHE A 378 -12.89 -14.46 8.88
CA PHE A 378 -11.65 -15.17 9.21
C PHE A 378 -11.35 -15.28 10.70
N TYR A 379 -12.02 -14.50 11.55
CA TYR A 379 -11.66 -14.39 12.98
C TYR A 379 -11.86 -15.71 13.73
N GLN A 380 -12.88 -16.50 13.38
CA GLN A 380 -13.12 -17.77 14.07
C GLN A 380 -11.94 -18.73 13.92
N GLU A 381 -11.40 -18.86 12.70
CA GLU A 381 -10.28 -19.76 12.43
C GLU A 381 -9.00 -19.31 13.11
N LEU A 382 -8.78 -17.99 13.21
CA LEU A 382 -7.64 -17.40 13.91
C LEU A 382 -7.73 -17.62 15.42
N LEU A 383 -8.87 -17.33 16.02
CA LEU A 383 -9.11 -17.53 17.46
C LEU A 383 -8.93 -19.01 17.84
N LEU A 384 -9.43 -19.94 17.02
CA LEU A 384 -9.25 -21.38 17.22
C LEU A 384 -7.78 -21.82 17.06
N ALA A 385 -6.98 -21.09 16.28
CA ALA A 385 -5.56 -21.35 16.10
C ALA A 385 -4.68 -20.70 17.19
N GLY A 386 -5.27 -20.04 18.19
CA GLY A 386 -4.55 -19.37 19.28
C GLY A 386 -4.10 -17.94 18.96
N VAL A 387 -4.55 -17.36 17.84
CA VAL A 387 -4.24 -15.97 17.48
C VAL A 387 -5.12 -15.03 18.31
N VAL A 388 -4.50 -14.03 18.93
CA VAL A 388 -5.19 -12.99 19.71
C VAL A 388 -5.66 -11.90 18.76
N ILE A 389 -6.95 -11.55 18.82
CA ILE A 389 -7.51 -10.44 18.06
C ILE A 389 -7.87 -9.30 19.03
N ARG A 390 -7.31 -8.11 18.78
CA ARG A 390 -7.56 -6.89 19.56
C ARG A 390 -8.29 -5.85 18.72
N ARG A 391 -9.37 -5.30 19.27
CA ARG A 391 -10.20 -4.28 18.61
C ARG A 391 -9.98 -2.92 19.25
N PHE A 392 -9.26 -2.05 18.55
CA PHE A 392 -8.93 -0.70 19.00
C PHE A 392 -10.18 0.19 19.12
N THR A 393 -10.32 0.91 20.23
CA THR A 393 -11.55 1.63 20.58
C THR A 393 -11.52 3.13 20.31
N ASP A 394 -10.34 3.72 20.22
CA ASP A 394 -10.16 5.19 20.35
C ASP A 394 -10.08 5.92 19.00
N GLY A 395 -10.66 5.34 17.95
CA GLY A 395 -10.70 5.93 16.62
C GLY A 395 -10.61 4.90 15.51
N LEU A 396 -10.32 5.37 14.30
CA LEU A 396 -9.99 4.51 13.18
C LEU A 396 -8.49 4.24 13.20
N LEU A 397 -8.10 3.10 13.78
CA LEU A 397 -6.73 2.61 13.67
C LEU A 397 -6.43 2.27 12.21
N HIS A 398 -5.55 3.08 11.62
CA HIS A 398 -5.16 3.02 10.23
C HIS A 398 -3.65 2.75 10.05
N THR A 399 -2.90 2.63 11.16
CA THR A 399 -1.55 2.08 11.19
C THR A 399 -1.46 0.75 10.44
N LYS A 400 -0.37 0.58 9.69
CA LYS A 400 -0.05 -0.65 8.95
C LYS A 400 1.36 -1.08 9.31
N THR A 401 1.45 -2.03 10.21
CA THR A 401 2.73 -2.54 10.72
C THR A 401 2.67 -4.04 10.91
N VAL A 402 3.79 -4.71 10.69
CA VAL A 402 4.03 -6.09 11.10
C VAL A 402 5.34 -6.11 11.87
N ILE A 403 5.28 -6.53 13.13
CA ILE A 403 6.44 -6.76 13.98
C ILE A 403 6.64 -8.27 14.08
N VAL A 404 7.85 -8.74 13.83
CA VAL A 404 8.24 -10.13 14.00
C VAL A 404 9.37 -10.21 15.01
N ASP A 405 9.13 -11.00 16.05
CA ASP A 405 10.01 -11.12 17.21
C ASP A 405 10.33 -9.74 17.82
N ASP A 406 11.59 -9.48 18.17
CA ASP A 406 12.03 -8.23 18.83
C ASP A 406 13.04 -7.44 17.98
N HIS A 407 13.00 -7.61 16.65
CA HIS A 407 14.00 -7.01 15.77
C HIS A 407 13.47 -6.61 14.39
N LEU A 408 12.59 -7.39 13.76
CA LEU A 408 12.10 -7.11 12.41
C LEU A 408 10.76 -6.33 12.43
N VAL A 409 10.73 -5.20 11.73
CA VAL A 409 9.55 -4.37 11.51
C VAL A 409 9.32 -4.12 10.03
N LEU A 410 8.09 -4.34 9.59
CA LEU A 410 7.56 -3.90 8.31
C LEU A 410 6.57 -2.76 8.59
N ILE A 411 6.82 -1.58 8.04
CA ILE A 411 5.99 -0.39 8.26
C ILE A 411 5.76 0.36 6.95
N GLY A 412 4.54 0.75 6.65
CA GLY A 412 4.26 1.41 5.37
C GLY A 412 2.79 1.63 5.08
N SER A 413 2.44 1.52 3.80
CA SER A 413 1.11 1.86 3.28
C SER A 413 0.21 0.65 2.97
N VAL A 414 0.77 -0.56 3.06
CA VAL A 414 0.11 -1.84 2.78
C VAL A 414 -0.96 -2.18 3.83
N ASN A 415 -2.22 -2.31 3.43
CA ASN A 415 -3.19 -3.03 4.25
C ASN A 415 -3.03 -4.54 4.06
N LEU A 416 -3.49 -5.33 5.03
CA LEU A 416 -3.53 -6.80 4.91
C LEU A 416 -4.85 -7.25 4.26
N ASP A 417 -5.12 -6.71 3.06
CA ASP A 417 -6.24 -7.06 2.19
C ASP A 417 -5.76 -7.41 0.77
N MET A 418 -6.62 -8.08 -0.02
CA MET A 418 -6.24 -8.59 -1.33
C MET A 418 -5.89 -7.46 -2.29
N ARG A 419 -6.61 -6.34 -2.28
CA ARG A 419 -6.29 -5.19 -3.14
C ARG A 419 -4.92 -4.62 -2.86
N SER A 420 -4.56 -4.40 -1.60
CA SER A 420 -3.30 -3.78 -1.24
C SER A 420 -2.12 -4.72 -1.54
N ILE A 421 -2.30 -6.02 -1.32
CA ILE A 421 -1.27 -7.02 -1.60
C ILE A 421 -1.04 -7.20 -3.10
N TRP A 422 -2.11 -7.28 -3.90
CA TRP A 422 -2.02 -7.73 -5.30
C TRP A 422 -2.16 -6.61 -6.35
N LEU A 423 -2.78 -5.47 -6.00
CA LEU A 423 -3.23 -4.49 -7.00
C LEU A 423 -2.62 -3.11 -6.80
N ASN A 424 -2.67 -2.56 -5.59
CA ASN A 424 -2.30 -1.17 -5.39
C ASN A 424 -0.79 -0.97 -5.49
N PHE A 425 -0.39 0.24 -5.85
CA PHE A 425 0.98 0.67 -5.60
C PHE A 425 1.11 0.96 -4.11
N GLU A 426 2.00 0.23 -3.45
CA GLU A 426 2.28 0.37 -2.02
C GLU A 426 3.78 0.47 -1.79
N ALA A 427 4.17 0.90 -0.59
CA ALA A 427 5.55 0.91 -0.14
C ALA A 427 5.63 0.44 1.31
N THR A 428 6.62 -0.41 1.59
CA THR A 428 6.93 -0.91 2.93
C THR A 428 8.40 -0.66 3.21
N LEU A 429 8.70 -0.06 4.36
CA LEU A 429 10.03 -0.01 4.91
C LEU A 429 10.25 -1.28 5.75
N VAL A 430 11.28 -2.04 5.37
CA VAL A 430 11.77 -3.20 6.11
C VAL A 430 12.92 -2.72 6.99
N VAL A 431 12.77 -2.85 8.30
CA VAL A 431 13.77 -2.46 9.29
C VAL A 431 14.06 -3.64 10.19
N ASP A 432 15.34 -3.97 10.36
CA ASP A 432 15.76 -4.93 11.37
C ASP A 432 16.78 -4.25 12.26
N ASP A 433 16.25 -3.74 13.35
CA ASP A 433 16.98 -2.96 14.32
C ASP A 433 16.19 -3.04 15.63
N VAL A 434 16.84 -3.50 16.69
CA VAL A 434 16.21 -3.71 17.99
C VAL A 434 15.66 -2.40 18.56
N ALA A 435 16.41 -1.29 18.43
CA ALA A 435 15.99 0.00 18.98
C ALA A 435 14.80 0.59 18.20
N PHE A 436 14.78 0.42 16.87
CA PHE A 436 13.62 0.77 16.06
C PHE A 436 12.40 -0.08 16.42
N CYS A 437 12.59 -1.39 16.55
CA CYS A 437 11.53 -2.33 16.93
C CYS A 437 10.92 -2.00 18.29
N GLU A 438 11.74 -1.68 19.29
CA GLU A 438 11.28 -1.26 20.61
C GLU A 438 10.38 -0.02 20.57
N GLN A 439 10.74 0.99 19.76
CA GLN A 439 9.94 2.21 19.63
C GLN A 439 8.59 1.92 18.95
N VAL A 440 8.57 1.15 17.86
CA VAL A 440 7.32 0.76 17.20
C VAL A 440 6.46 -0.12 18.11
N ARG A 441 7.09 -1.03 18.87
CA ARG A 441 6.40 -1.87 19.84
C ARG A 441 5.76 -1.05 20.96
N ALA A 442 6.43 -0.01 21.47
CA ALA A 442 5.86 0.87 22.48
C ALA A 442 4.54 1.53 22.00
N ILE A 443 4.49 1.92 20.72
CA ILE A 443 3.29 2.46 20.07
C ILE A 443 2.20 1.37 19.97
N THR A 444 2.54 0.18 19.46
CA THR A 444 1.56 -0.92 19.32
C THR A 444 1.04 -1.45 20.66
N ASP A 445 1.88 -1.48 21.70
CA ASP A 445 1.47 -1.82 23.07
C ASP A 445 0.47 -0.77 23.61
N GLY A 446 0.64 0.50 23.21
CA GLY A 446 -0.33 1.56 23.44
C GLY A 446 -1.67 1.32 22.73
N TYR A 447 -1.67 0.72 21.54
CA TYR A 447 -2.90 0.26 20.88
C TYR A 447 -3.53 -0.91 21.62
N CYS A 448 -2.74 -1.90 22.04
CA CYS A 448 -3.21 -3.06 22.80
C CYS A 448 -3.91 -2.69 24.10
N ARG A 449 -3.38 -1.69 24.85
CA ARG A 449 -3.99 -1.15 26.07
C ARG A 449 -5.33 -0.46 25.82
N ARG A 450 -5.49 0.15 24.64
CA ARG A 450 -6.71 0.83 24.18
C ARG A 450 -7.55 -0.05 23.26
N SER A 451 -7.49 -1.36 23.47
CA SER A 451 -8.20 -2.34 22.67
C SER A 451 -8.93 -3.34 23.54
N GLU A 452 -10.10 -3.76 23.07
CA GLU A 452 -10.83 -4.89 23.62
C GLU A 452 -10.28 -6.18 22.99
N GLN A 453 -9.91 -7.16 23.81
CA GLN A 453 -9.58 -8.49 23.30
C GLN A 453 -10.86 -9.22 22.91
N LEU A 454 -10.89 -9.81 21.71
CA LEU A 454 -12.00 -10.62 21.25
C LEU A 454 -11.85 -12.05 21.77
N LEU A 455 -12.81 -12.51 22.56
CA LEU A 455 -12.84 -13.87 23.08
C LEU A 455 -13.64 -14.79 22.16
N LEU A 456 -13.20 -16.05 22.05
CA LEU A 456 -13.90 -17.06 21.26
C LEU A 456 -15.32 -17.35 21.79
N SER A 457 -15.52 -17.29 23.11
CA SER A 457 -16.84 -17.43 23.75
C SER A 457 -17.82 -16.38 23.24
N ASP A 458 -17.40 -15.12 23.22
CA ASP A 458 -18.23 -13.99 22.82
C ASP A 458 -18.46 -14.03 21.31
N TRP A 459 -17.45 -14.48 20.58
CA TRP A 459 -17.53 -14.72 19.13
C TRP A 459 -18.52 -15.81 18.75
N HIS A 460 -18.87 -16.77 19.62
CA HIS A 460 -19.91 -17.76 19.30
C HIS A 460 -21.33 -17.27 19.58
N GLN A 461 -21.49 -16.22 20.41
CA GLN A 461 -22.82 -15.72 20.81
C GLN A 461 -23.50 -14.83 19.77
N ARG A 462 -22.79 -14.48 18.69
CA ARG A 462 -23.32 -13.56 17.66
C ARG A 462 -24.48 -14.17 16.87
N PRO A 463 -25.49 -13.34 16.54
CA PRO A 463 -26.71 -13.82 15.91
C PRO A 463 -26.46 -14.35 14.49
N VAL A 464 -27.31 -15.27 14.04
CA VAL A 464 -27.16 -15.97 12.74
C VAL A 464 -27.09 -15.00 11.57
N TYR A 465 -27.87 -13.91 11.59
CA TYR A 465 -27.87 -12.93 10.51
C TYR A 465 -26.50 -12.25 10.32
N GLN A 466 -25.73 -12.03 11.41
CA GLN A 466 -24.39 -11.46 11.31
C GLN A 466 -23.43 -12.47 10.67
N ARG A 467 -23.53 -13.75 11.06
CA ARG A 467 -22.72 -14.83 10.47
C ARG A 467 -22.95 -14.94 8.96
N VAL A 468 -24.22 -14.90 8.53
CA VAL A 468 -24.58 -14.92 7.10
C VAL A 468 -24.04 -13.68 6.38
N ALA A 469 -24.17 -12.49 6.97
CA ALA A 469 -23.66 -11.27 6.36
C ALA A 469 -22.13 -11.28 6.18
N GLU A 470 -21.38 -11.83 7.13
CA GLU A 470 -19.93 -11.98 7.05
C GLU A 470 -19.52 -12.99 5.98
N SER A 471 -20.18 -14.15 5.91
CA SER A 471 -19.93 -15.14 4.85
C SER A 471 -20.24 -14.58 3.47
N LEU A 472 -21.31 -13.79 3.32
CA LEU A 472 -21.61 -13.13 2.05
C LEU A 472 -20.58 -12.04 1.72
N ALA A 473 -20.14 -11.26 2.71
CA ALA A 473 -19.10 -10.24 2.53
C ALA A 473 -17.76 -10.87 2.13
N GLN A 474 -17.43 -12.06 2.63
CA GLN A 474 -16.23 -12.80 2.27
C GLN A 474 -16.16 -13.12 0.76
N LEU A 475 -17.30 -13.30 0.09
CA LEU A 475 -17.32 -13.51 -1.37
C LEU A 475 -16.79 -12.29 -2.14
N ALA A 476 -16.83 -11.10 -1.54
CA ALA A 476 -16.26 -9.89 -2.09
C ALA A 476 -14.76 -9.72 -1.79
N SER A 477 -14.11 -10.63 -1.03
CA SER A 477 -12.69 -10.53 -0.66
C SER A 477 -11.74 -10.32 -1.85
N PRO A 478 -11.91 -10.96 -3.02
CA PRO A 478 -11.04 -10.71 -4.17
C PRO A 478 -11.14 -9.27 -4.73
N LEU A 479 -12.17 -8.52 -4.35
CA LEU A 479 -12.41 -7.13 -4.75
C LEU A 479 -12.03 -6.11 -3.66
N LEU A 480 -11.68 -6.60 -2.46
CA LEU A 480 -11.35 -5.84 -1.25
C LEU A 480 -9.87 -5.92 -0.94
#